data_AF-S3ZRC2-F1
#
_entry.id   AF-S3ZRC2-F1
#
_cell.length_a   1.000
_cell.length_b   1.000
_cell.length_c   1.000
_cell.angle_alpha   90.00
_cell.angle_beta   90.00
_cell.angle_gamma   90.00
#
_symmetry.space_group_name_H-M   'P 1'
#
loop_
_entity.id
_entity.type
_entity.pdbx_description
1 polymer ?
#
loop_
_entity_poly.entity_id
_entity_poly.type
_entity_poly.pdbx_seq_one_letter_code
_entity_poly.pdbx_strand_id
1 'polypeptide(L)'
;MTPPPAPALARPPRQEFRMPPAANPSLDADEERVTRAQHLLIHLGAALVHQPFDPDTHERLRAFLEHDAPAVLTSLHQLQQRSEPELRARIAELAGHSLLPAGGAA
;
A
#
# COMPACT_ATOMS: atom_id res chain seq x y z
N MET A 1 55.57 -42.40 19.14
CA MET A 1 55.55 -40.99 19.57
C MET A 1 54.42 -40.33 18.78
N THR A 2 53.24 -40.21 19.39
CA THR A 2 51.98 -39.83 18.71
C THR A 2 51.67 -38.38 19.09
N PRO A 3 51.34 -37.48 18.14
CA PRO A 3 51.08 -36.08 18.47
C PRO A 3 49.71 -35.91 19.16
N PRO A 4 49.54 -34.87 20.00
CA PRO A 4 48.30 -34.63 20.74
C PRO A 4 47.21 -33.99 19.85
N PRO A 5 45.92 -34.17 20.19
CA PRO A 5 44.81 -33.57 19.44
C PRO A 5 44.70 -32.05 19.70
N ALA A 6 44.36 -31.30 18.65
CA ALA A 6 44.16 -29.85 18.68
C ALA A 6 42.86 -29.46 19.43
N PRO A 7 42.80 -28.27 20.07
CA PRO A 7 41.63 -27.84 20.83
C PRO A 7 40.45 -27.44 19.93
N ALA A 8 39.25 -27.88 20.30
CA ALA A 8 38.00 -27.53 19.62
C ALA A 8 37.65 -26.05 19.83
N LEU A 9 37.63 -25.28 18.73
CA LEU A 9 37.15 -23.91 18.70
C LEU A 9 35.63 -23.87 19.00
N ALA A 10 35.27 -23.36 20.17
CA ALA A 10 33.90 -23.09 20.54
C ALA A 10 33.31 -22.01 19.61
N ARG A 11 32.24 -22.36 18.90
CA ARG A 11 31.51 -21.48 17.99
C ARG A 11 30.62 -20.52 18.81
N PRO A 12 30.69 -19.20 18.61
CA PRO A 12 29.86 -18.26 19.39
C PRO A 12 28.37 -18.41 19.04
N PRO A 13 27.45 -18.12 19.98
CA PRO A 13 26.02 -18.17 19.72
C PRO A 13 25.66 -17.15 18.63
N ARG A 14 24.86 -17.59 17.66
CA ARG A 14 24.27 -16.70 16.65
C ARG A 14 23.42 -15.66 17.37
N GLN A 15 23.87 -14.40 17.37
CA GLN A 15 22.97 -13.29 17.65
C GLN A 15 21.91 -13.29 16.55
N GLU A 16 20.72 -13.76 16.91
CA GLU A 16 19.52 -13.56 16.10
C GLU A 16 19.26 -12.05 16.12
N PHE A 17 19.69 -11.38 15.05
CA PHE A 17 19.38 -9.98 14.83
C PHE A 17 17.87 -9.90 14.61
N ARG A 18 17.13 -9.78 15.72
CA ARG A 18 15.69 -9.57 15.71
C ARG A 18 15.46 -8.17 15.19
N MET A 19 15.38 -8.03 13.87
CA MET A 19 14.86 -6.81 13.25
C MET A 19 13.48 -6.57 13.86
N PRO A 20 13.21 -5.38 14.41
CA PRO A 20 11.85 -5.01 14.76
C PRO A 20 11.00 -5.11 13.48
N PRO A 21 9.72 -5.53 13.58
CA PRO A 21 8.84 -5.50 12.42
C PRO A 21 8.85 -4.07 11.88
N ALA A 22 9.31 -3.90 10.64
CA ALA A 22 9.21 -2.62 9.96
C ALA A 22 7.74 -2.21 10.00
N ALA A 23 7.43 -1.07 10.60
CA ALA A 23 6.07 -0.56 10.61
C ALA A 23 5.65 -0.41 9.15
N ASN A 24 4.61 -1.13 8.73
CA ASN A 24 4.06 -0.97 7.39
C ASN A 24 3.65 0.50 7.23
N PRO A 25 4.20 1.24 6.26
CA PRO A 25 3.88 2.64 6.13
C PRO A 25 2.39 2.77 5.79
N SER A 26 1.69 3.60 6.56
CA SER A 26 0.28 3.87 6.36
C SER A 26 0.07 4.75 5.13
N LEU A 27 -1.08 4.58 4.47
CA LEU A 27 -1.55 5.50 3.46
C LEU A 27 -1.68 6.91 4.05
N ASP A 28 -1.45 7.92 3.22
CA ASP A 28 -1.79 9.29 3.60
C ASP A 28 -3.30 9.54 3.46
N ALA A 29 -3.76 10.70 3.92
CA ALA A 29 -5.19 11.01 3.97
C ALA A 29 -5.85 11.04 2.58
N ASP A 30 -5.14 11.46 1.54
CA ASP A 30 -5.68 11.51 0.18
C ASP A 30 -5.67 10.12 -0.46
N GLU A 31 -4.60 9.35 -0.27
CA GLU A 31 -4.50 7.95 -0.67
C GLU A 31 -5.58 7.09 -0.03
N GLU A 32 -5.81 7.24 1.28
CA GLU A 32 -6.83 6.51 2.02
C GLU A 32 -8.23 6.90 1.54
N ARG A 33 -8.50 8.20 1.37
CA ARG A 33 -9.81 8.70 0.92
C ARG A 33 -10.17 8.15 -0.45
N VAL A 34 -9.24 8.20 -1.40
CA VAL A 34 -9.45 7.67 -2.76
C VAL A 34 -9.60 6.15 -2.72
N THR A 35 -8.76 5.42 -1.98
CA THR A 35 -8.85 3.96 -1.85
C THR A 35 -10.20 3.52 -1.28
N ARG A 36 -10.64 4.17 -0.20
CA ARG A 36 -11.94 3.90 0.44
C ARG A 36 -13.10 4.15 -0.51
N ALA A 37 -13.07 5.28 -1.22
CA ALA A 37 -14.10 5.62 -2.20
C ALA A 37 -14.15 4.60 -3.36
N GLN A 38 -12.99 4.18 -3.86
CA GLN A 38 -12.90 3.17 -4.92
C GLN A 38 -13.51 1.84 -4.48
N HIS A 39 -13.18 1.35 -3.28
CA HIS A 39 -13.76 0.12 -2.75
C HIS A 39 -15.29 0.24 -2.61
N LEU A 40 -15.78 1.36 -2.08
CA LEU A 40 -17.22 1.60 -1.95
C LEU A 40 -17.92 1.56 -3.32
N LEU A 41 -17.38 2.26 -4.31
CA LEU A 41 -17.95 2.31 -5.66
C LEU A 41 -17.94 0.94 -6.35
N ILE A 42 -16.90 0.13 -6.15
CA ILE A 42 -16.86 -1.25 -6.65
C ILE A 42 -18.00 -2.06 -6.03
N HIS A 43 -18.20 -1.97 -4.72
CA HIS A 43 -19.27 -2.69 -4.04
C HIS A 43 -20.66 -2.23 -4.49
N LEU A 44 -20.88 -0.92 -4.63
CA LEU A 44 -22.15 -0.36 -5.14
C LEU A 44 -22.40 -0.78 -6.59
N GLY A 45 -21.38 -0.75 -7.44
CA GLY A 45 -21.48 -1.21 -8.82
C GLY A 45 -21.84 -2.68 -8.92
N ALA A 46 -21.20 -3.53 -8.11
CA ALA A 46 -21.53 -4.95 -8.04
C ALA A 46 -22.97 -5.18 -7.55
N ALA A 47 -23.42 -4.42 -6.54
CA ALA A 47 -24.78 -4.48 -6.03
C ALA A 47 -25.82 -4.10 -7.09
N LEU A 48 -25.57 -3.04 -7.87
CA LEU A 48 -26.45 -2.62 -8.97
C LEU A 48 -26.56 -3.68 -10.07
N VAL A 49 -25.50 -4.43 -10.35
CA VAL A 49 -25.57 -5.55 -11.31
C VAL A 49 -26.37 -6.72 -10.75
N HIS A 50 -26.21 -7.02 -9.46
CA HIS A 50 -26.88 -8.15 -8.82
C HIS A 50 -28.37 -7.89 -8.54
N GLN A 51 -28.70 -6.68 -8.07
CA GLN A 51 -30.04 -6.24 -7.68
C GLN A 51 -30.29 -4.81 -8.21
N PRO A 52 -30.62 -4.66 -9.51
CA PRO A 52 -30.65 -3.35 -10.17
C PRO A 52 -31.73 -2.40 -9.64
N PHE A 53 -32.76 -2.93 -8.99
CA PHE A 53 -33.88 -2.14 -8.47
C PHE A 53 -33.87 -2.02 -6.94
N ASP A 54 -32.77 -2.39 -6.28
CA ASP A 54 -32.64 -2.22 -4.83
C ASP A 54 -32.55 -0.72 -4.45
N PRO A 55 -33.58 -0.14 -3.82
CA PRO A 55 -33.61 1.29 -3.53
C PRO A 55 -32.50 1.73 -2.55
N ASP A 56 -32.05 0.84 -1.66
CA ASP A 56 -31.02 1.17 -0.68
C ASP A 56 -29.65 1.38 -1.36
N THR A 57 -29.32 0.56 -2.36
CA THR A 57 -28.12 0.76 -3.18
C THR A 57 -28.15 2.09 -3.93
N HIS A 58 -29.30 2.48 -4.48
CA HIS A 58 -29.47 3.78 -5.15
C HIS A 58 -29.35 4.96 -4.18
N GLU A 59 -29.91 4.85 -2.98
CA GLU A 59 -29.78 5.86 -1.91
C GLU A 59 -28.31 6.07 -1.52
N ARG A 60 -27.58 4.98 -1.27
CA ARG A 60 -26.17 5.03 -0.90
C ARG A 60 -25.30 5.61 -2.01
N LEU A 61 -25.57 5.27 -3.26
CA LEU A 61 -24.87 5.86 -4.40
C LEU A 61 -25.13 7.36 -4.50
N ARG A 62 -26.39 7.79 -4.34
CA ARG A 62 -26.74 9.22 -4.35
C ARG A 62 -26.05 9.97 -3.22
N ALA A 63 -26.10 9.47 -1.99
CA ALA A 63 -25.44 10.08 -0.84
C ALA A 63 -23.93 10.22 -1.06
N PHE A 64 -23.27 9.19 -1.61
CA PHE A 64 -21.85 9.28 -1.95
C PHE A 64 -21.57 10.38 -2.99
N LEU A 65 -22.36 10.44 -4.06
CA LEU A 65 -22.19 11.45 -5.12
C LEU A 65 -22.41 12.87 -4.60
N GLU A 66 -23.34 13.05 -3.66
CA GLU A 66 -23.68 14.37 -3.11
C GLU A 66 -22.65 14.85 -2.08
N HIS A 67 -22.20 13.97 -1.18
CA HIS A 67 -21.45 14.37 0.00
C HIS A 67 -19.96 14.03 -0.06
N ASP A 68 -19.61 12.86 -0.61
CA ASP A 68 -18.23 12.35 -0.54
C ASP A 68 -17.44 12.63 -1.82
N ALA A 69 -18.09 12.51 -2.99
CA ALA A 69 -17.44 12.62 -4.29
C ALA A 69 -16.65 13.94 -4.49
N PRO A 70 -17.11 15.13 -4.06
CA PRO A 70 -16.33 16.37 -4.22
C PRO A 70 -14.96 16.33 -3.53
N ALA A 71 -14.91 15.80 -2.31
CA ALA A 71 -13.67 15.68 -1.55
C ALA A 71 -12.76 14.60 -2.14
N VAL A 72 -13.33 13.48 -2.59
CA VAL A 72 -12.59 12.40 -3.27
C VAL A 72 -11.97 12.90 -4.57
N LEU A 73 -12.71 13.65 -5.39
CA LEU A 73 -12.20 14.22 -6.63
C LEU A 73 -11.09 15.23 -6.38
N THR A 74 -11.20 16.03 -5.31
CA THR A 74 -10.13 16.95 -4.89
C THR A 74 -8.87 16.16 -4.51
N SER A 75 -8.98 15.12 -3.69
CA SER A 75 -7.85 14.24 -3.37
C SER A 75 -7.25 13.59 -4.59
N LEU A 76 -8.08 13.06 -5.49
CA LEU A 76 -7.63 12.44 -6.72
C LEU A 76 -6.83 13.43 -7.59
N HIS A 77 -7.29 14.68 -7.67
CA HIS A 77 -6.57 15.73 -8.37
C HIS A 77 -5.20 16.00 -7.73
N GLN A 78 -5.13 16.10 -6.40
CA GLN A 78 -3.86 16.28 -5.69
C GLN A 78 -2.89 15.11 -5.91
N LEU A 79 -3.39 13.88 -5.84
CA LEU A 79 -2.58 12.68 -6.13
C LEU A 79 -2.04 12.69 -7.56
N GLN A 80 -2.82 13.15 -8.54
CA GLN A 80 -2.39 13.27 -9.93
C GLN A 80 -1.32 14.36 -10.16
N GLN A 81 -1.23 15.36 -9.29
CA GLN A 81 -0.19 16.40 -9.38
C GLN A 81 1.17 15.93 -8.83
N ARG A 82 1.25 14.75 -8.19
CA ARG A 82 2.52 14.22 -7.68
C ARG A 82 3.46 13.90 -8.83
N SER A 83 4.72 14.30 -8.68
CA SER A 83 5.76 14.01 -9.66
C SER A 83 6.11 12.52 -9.67
N GLU A 84 6.63 12.03 -10.79
CA GLU A 84 7.10 10.64 -10.92
C GLU A 84 8.12 10.24 -9.82
N PRO A 85 9.12 11.07 -9.45
CA PRO A 85 10.02 10.75 -8.35
C PRO A 85 9.31 10.58 -7.01
N GLU A 86 8.34 11.44 -6.70
CA GLU A 86 7.54 11.37 -5.46
C GLU A 86 6.69 10.10 -5.45
N LEU A 87 6.03 9.77 -6.55
CA LEU A 87 5.24 8.54 -6.68
C LEU A 87 6.10 7.29 -6.50
N ARG A 88 7.31 7.26 -7.09
CA ARG A 88 8.23 6.12 -6.93
C ARG A 88 8.71 5.96 -5.50
N ALA A 89 9.08 7.06 -4.84
CA ALA A 89 9.47 7.04 -3.44
C ALA A 89 8.31 6.52 -2.58
N ARG A 90 7.10 7.03 -2.82
CA ARG A 90 5.90 6.62 -2.09
C ARG A 90 5.54 5.15 -2.28
N ILE A 91 5.62 4.64 -3.50
CA ILE A 91 5.40 3.21 -3.77
C ILE A 91 6.50 2.36 -3.13
N ALA A 92 7.76 2.80 -3.18
CA ALA A 92 8.87 2.08 -2.55
C ALA A 92 8.70 1.98 -1.03
N GLU A 93 8.22 3.05 -0.38
CA GLU A 93 7.83 3.03 1.03
C GLU A 93 6.74 1.98 1.26
N LEU A 94 5.62 2.08 0.54
CA LEU A 94 4.46 1.19 0.69
C LEU A 94 4.77 -0.28 0.40
N ALA A 95 5.63 -0.56 -0.58
CA ALA A 95 6.02 -1.92 -0.96
C ALA A 95 7.15 -2.51 -0.10
N GLY A 96 7.80 -1.68 0.74
CA GLY A 96 8.94 -2.11 1.56
C GLY A 96 10.21 -2.44 0.77
N HIS A 97 10.31 -2.02 -0.50
CA HIS A 97 11.50 -2.19 -1.33
C HIS A 97 11.64 -1.06 -2.36
N SER A 98 12.88 -0.63 -2.62
CA SER A 98 13.14 0.44 -3.59
C SER A 98 12.76 -0.01 -5.02
N LEU A 99 11.87 0.73 -5.67
CA LEU A 99 11.68 0.59 -7.11
C LEU A 99 12.96 1.06 -7.81
N LEU A 100 13.55 0.21 -8.65
CA LEU A 100 14.69 0.61 -9.47
C LEU A 100 14.29 1.81 -10.35
N PRO A 101 15.20 2.79 -10.58
CA PRO A 101 14.92 3.81 -11.58
C PRO A 101 14.63 3.13 -12.91
N ALA A 102 13.60 3.61 -13.65
CA ALA A 102 13.40 3.18 -15.03
C ALA A 102 14.74 3.36 -15.74
N GLY A 103 15.33 2.23 -16.15
CA GLY A 103 16.62 2.22 -16.81
C GLY A 103 16.52 3.11 -18.04
N GLY A 104 17.32 4.18 -18.05
CA GLY A 104 17.72 4.78 -19.30
C GLY A 104 18.49 3.73 -20.10
N ALA A 105 17.93 3.34 -21.23
CA ALA A 105 18.64 2.76 -22.36
C ALA A 105 17.86 3.28 -23.59
N ALA A 106 18.29 4.42 -24.13
CA ALA A 106 19.28 4.54 -25.21
C ALA A 106 18.67 4.19 -26.56
#